data_AF-A0A328EGL5-F1
#
_entry.id   AF-A0A328EGL5-F1
#
_cell.length_a   1.000
_cell.length_b   1.000
_cell.length_c   1.000
_cell.angle_alpha   90.00
_cell.angle_beta   90.00
_cell.angle_gamma   90.00
#
_symmetry.space_group_name_H-M   'P 1'
#
loop_
_entity.id
_entity.type
_entity.pdbx_description
1 polymer ?
#
loop_
_entity_poly.entity_id
_entity_poly.type
_entity_poly.pdbx_seq_one_letter_code
_entity_poly.pdbx_strand_id
1 'polypeptide(L)'
;MEKIAAELDINPNRLMALMASETGGTFNPAIANKSTGATGLIQIMPSTATKLGTTVSALRSMSAVQQLDYVKKYYQLSPGKKFRSLKDLYLYTFFPIAMNHSSNPNYVFQSSTISAAKLAGLHRKLARGKSYITMGDFNYYISGMVNQNVPVEFRNQFA
;
A
#
# COMPACT_ATOMS: atom_id res chain seq x y z
N MET A 1 -14.55 3.28 -9.01
CA MET A 1 -13.83 2.27 -8.20
C MET A 1 -14.12 0.86 -8.71
N GLU A 2 -15.39 0.43 -8.68
CA GLU A 2 -15.83 -0.91 -9.13
C GLU A 2 -15.23 -1.38 -10.45
N LYS A 3 -15.30 -0.54 -11.50
CA LYS A 3 -14.72 -0.88 -12.82
C LYS A 3 -13.23 -1.24 -12.75
N ILE A 4 -12.43 -0.44 -12.04
CA ILE A 4 -10.98 -0.65 -11.94
C ILE A 4 -10.66 -1.87 -11.08
N ALA A 5 -11.40 -2.03 -9.98
CA ALA A 5 -11.30 -3.18 -9.11
C ALA A 5 -11.58 -4.49 -9.88
N ALA A 6 -12.65 -4.51 -10.68
CA ALA A 6 -13.01 -5.64 -11.54
C ALA A 6 -11.93 -5.94 -12.60
N GLU A 7 -11.42 -4.91 -13.29
CA GLU A 7 -10.35 -5.08 -14.30
C GLU A 7 -9.03 -5.60 -13.70
N LEU A 8 -8.78 -5.33 -12.42
CA LEU A 8 -7.60 -5.80 -11.70
C LEU A 8 -7.82 -7.14 -10.98
N ASP A 9 -9.05 -7.66 -10.94
CA ASP A 9 -9.44 -8.79 -10.09
C ASP A 9 -9.06 -8.56 -8.60
N ILE A 10 -9.37 -7.36 -8.11
CA ILE A 10 -9.14 -6.93 -6.72
C ILE A 10 -10.49 -6.56 -6.12
N ASN A 11 -10.74 -6.99 -4.87
CA ASN A 11 -11.93 -6.54 -4.15
C ASN A 11 -11.87 -5.01 -3.93
N PRO A 12 -12.89 -4.24 -4.34
CA PRO A 12 -12.89 -2.77 -4.27
C PRO A 12 -12.72 -2.24 -2.84
N ASN A 13 -13.25 -2.94 -1.83
CA ASN A 13 -13.14 -2.54 -0.43
C ASN A 13 -11.71 -2.69 0.10
N ARG A 14 -10.95 -3.68 -0.39
CA ARG A 14 -9.52 -3.80 -0.07
C ARG A 14 -8.72 -2.65 -0.66
N LEU A 15 -9.01 -2.29 -1.91
CA LEU A 15 -8.36 -1.16 -2.58
C LEU A 15 -8.70 0.17 -1.89
N MET A 16 -9.95 0.34 -1.48
CA MET A 16 -10.40 1.50 -0.70
C MET A 16 -9.71 1.57 0.67
N ALA A 17 -9.60 0.45 1.39
CA ALA A 17 -8.92 0.41 2.68
C ALA A 17 -7.42 0.71 2.58
N LEU A 18 -6.76 0.23 1.52
CA LEU A 18 -5.38 0.62 1.21
C LEU A 18 -5.29 2.14 1.00
N MET A 19 -6.12 2.71 0.13
CA MET A 19 -6.09 4.15 -0.16
C MET A 19 -6.40 5.00 1.07
N ALA A 20 -7.35 4.57 1.89
CA ALA A 20 -7.65 5.23 3.16
C ALA A 20 -6.41 5.23 4.07
N SER A 21 -5.71 4.10 4.19
CA SER A 21 -4.49 4.02 5.00
C SER A 21 -3.36 4.91 4.45
N GLU A 22 -3.13 4.89 3.14
CA GLU A 22 -2.06 5.65 2.48
C GLU A 22 -2.30 7.17 2.48
N THR A 23 -3.56 7.60 2.58
CA THR A 23 -3.94 9.03 2.57
C THR A 23 -4.39 9.56 3.93
N GLY A 24 -4.31 8.75 4.99
CA GLY A 24 -4.84 9.10 6.31
C GLY A 24 -6.35 9.34 6.33
N GLY A 25 -7.09 8.65 5.45
CA GLY A 25 -8.56 8.71 5.33
C GLY A 25 -9.08 9.86 4.45
N THR A 26 -8.19 10.73 3.96
CA THR A 26 -8.60 11.93 3.21
C THR A 26 -8.92 11.67 1.74
N PHE A 27 -8.39 10.58 1.16
CA PHE A 27 -8.43 10.30 -0.27
C PHE A 27 -7.90 11.45 -1.13
N ASN A 28 -7.06 12.31 -0.56
CA ASN A 28 -6.49 13.44 -1.26
C ASN A 28 -5.40 12.96 -2.25
N PRO A 29 -5.60 13.11 -3.57
CA PRO A 29 -4.64 12.64 -4.59
C PRO A 29 -3.34 13.45 -4.60
N ALA A 30 -3.32 14.62 -3.94
CA ALA A 30 -2.17 15.50 -3.88
C ALA A 30 -1.29 15.27 -2.64
N ILE A 31 -1.64 14.32 -1.76
CA ILE A 31 -0.87 14.04 -0.55
C ILE A 31 0.50 13.46 -0.92
N ALA A 32 1.56 14.06 -0.36
CA ALA A 32 2.93 13.69 -0.64
C ALA A 32 3.70 13.45 0.66
N ASN A 33 4.41 12.33 0.71
CA ASN A 33 5.36 12.05 1.79
C ASN A 33 6.60 12.94 1.62
N LYS A 34 6.87 13.81 2.60
CA LYS A 34 7.98 14.78 2.56
C LYS A 34 9.37 14.12 2.53
N SER A 35 9.49 12.90 3.07
CA SER A 35 10.78 12.20 3.18
C SER A 35 11.08 11.34 1.95
N THR A 36 10.06 10.75 1.32
CA THR A 36 10.23 9.81 0.20
C THR A 36 9.79 10.36 -1.15
N GLY A 37 8.98 11.42 -1.18
CA GLY A 37 8.32 11.93 -2.38
C GLY A 37 7.16 11.05 -2.88
N ALA A 38 6.82 9.99 -2.15
CA ALA A 38 5.67 9.14 -2.47
C ALA A 38 4.39 9.97 -2.53
N THR A 39 3.56 9.80 -3.58
CA THR A 39 2.45 10.72 -3.86
C THR A 39 1.16 10.01 -4.22
N GLY A 40 0.04 10.54 -3.74
CA GLY A 40 -1.31 10.18 -4.15
C GLY A 40 -1.93 9.00 -3.40
N LEU A 41 -3.02 8.49 -3.98
CA LEU A 41 -3.95 7.52 -3.40
C LEU A 41 -3.29 6.24 -2.89
N ILE A 42 -2.19 5.79 -3.51
CA ILE A 42 -1.42 4.62 -3.07
C ILE A 42 0.04 4.96 -2.77
N GLN A 43 0.36 6.25 -2.60
CA GLN A 43 1.72 6.74 -2.35
C GLN A 43 2.75 6.22 -3.37
N ILE A 44 2.51 6.47 -4.66
CA ILE A 44 3.41 6.06 -5.76
C ILE A 44 4.77 6.73 -5.58
N MET A 45 5.84 5.94 -5.51
CA MET A 45 7.22 6.42 -5.40
C MET A 45 7.67 7.17 -6.67
N PRO A 46 8.55 8.18 -6.58
CA PRO A 46 9.03 8.94 -7.74
C PRO A 46 9.55 8.07 -8.90
N SER A 47 10.39 7.08 -8.60
CA SER A 47 10.93 6.16 -9.61
C SER A 47 9.85 5.28 -10.26
N THR A 48 8.78 4.97 -9.53
CA THR A 48 7.64 4.21 -10.06
C THR A 48 6.76 5.10 -10.94
N ALA A 49 6.53 6.36 -10.55
CA ALA A 49 5.82 7.33 -11.38
C ALA A 49 6.50 7.47 -12.75
N THR A 50 7.85 7.56 -12.79
CA THR A 50 8.62 7.58 -14.06
C THR A 50 8.37 6.32 -14.89
N LYS A 51 8.41 5.12 -14.29
CA LYS A 51 8.13 3.86 -14.99
C LYS A 51 6.71 3.79 -15.55
N LEU A 52 5.76 4.47 -14.93
CA LEU A 52 4.38 4.57 -15.39
C LEU A 52 4.15 5.67 -16.45
N GLY A 53 5.23 6.31 -16.92
CA GLY A 53 5.18 7.38 -17.91
C GLY A 53 4.61 8.69 -17.37
N THR A 54 4.84 8.99 -16.08
CA THR A 54 4.40 10.24 -15.44
C THR A 54 5.45 10.75 -14.43
N THR A 55 5.10 11.76 -13.64
CA THR A 55 5.89 12.25 -12.51
C THR A 55 5.02 12.42 -11.28
N VAL A 56 5.63 12.48 -10.09
CA VAL A 56 4.90 12.79 -8.85
C VAL A 56 4.28 14.18 -8.87
N SER A 57 4.88 15.13 -9.60
CA SER A 57 4.29 16.47 -9.81
C SER A 57 3.00 16.37 -10.63
N ALA A 58 3.01 15.62 -11.74
CA ALA A 58 1.82 15.38 -12.53
C ALA A 58 0.75 14.62 -11.75
N LEU A 59 1.13 13.58 -10.99
CA LEU A 59 0.21 12.84 -10.11
C LEU A 59 -0.46 13.76 -9.08
N ARG A 60 0.29 14.72 -8.51
CA ARG A 60 -0.21 15.67 -7.52
C ARG A 60 -1.24 16.64 -8.10
N SER A 61 -1.15 16.94 -9.39
CA SER A 61 -2.08 17.81 -10.12
C SER A 61 -3.32 17.08 -10.65
N MET A 62 -3.42 15.76 -10.46
CA MET A 62 -4.57 14.98 -10.89
C MET A 62 -5.68 14.97 -9.85
N SER A 63 -6.92 14.90 -10.33
CA SER A 63 -8.05 14.48 -9.51
C SER A 63 -7.89 13.03 -9.04
N ALA A 64 -8.61 12.64 -7.99
CA ALA A 64 -8.62 11.26 -7.50
C ALA A 64 -9.02 10.28 -8.61
N VAL A 65 -10.04 10.63 -9.42
CA VAL A 65 -10.51 9.81 -10.54
C VAL A 65 -9.42 9.60 -11.60
N GLN A 66 -8.73 10.66 -12.03
CA GLN A 66 -7.61 10.54 -12.96
C GLN A 66 -6.46 9.69 -12.39
N GLN A 67 -6.21 9.82 -11.08
CA GLN A 67 -5.15 9.05 -10.44
C GLN A 67 -5.48 7.56 -10.34
N LEU A 68 -6.76 7.16 -10.38
CA LEU A 68 -7.14 5.75 -10.42
C LEU A 68 -6.61 5.02 -11.68
N ASP A 69 -6.45 5.72 -12.80
CA ASP A 69 -5.82 5.13 -13.99
C ASP A 69 -4.36 4.75 -13.73
N TYR A 70 -3.64 5.53 -12.91
CA TYR A 70 -2.28 5.22 -12.51
C TYR A 70 -2.20 4.15 -11.43
N VAL A 71 -3.20 4.06 -10.55
CA VAL A 71 -3.37 2.93 -9.64
C VAL A 71 -3.55 1.64 -10.42
N LYS A 72 -4.39 1.65 -11.46
CA LYS A 72 -4.54 0.52 -12.38
C LYS A 72 -3.23 0.15 -13.06
N LYS A 73 -2.55 1.13 -13.69
CA LYS A 73 -1.25 0.90 -14.34
C LYS A 73 -0.20 0.33 -13.38
N TYR A 74 -0.19 0.78 -12.13
CA TYR A 74 0.72 0.27 -11.10
C TYR A 74 0.55 -1.24 -10.87
N TYR A 75 -0.68 -1.71 -10.63
CA TYR A 75 -0.93 -3.14 -10.41
C TYR A 75 -0.75 -3.98 -11.68
N GLN A 76 -0.92 -3.38 -12.85
CA GLN A 76 -0.63 -4.02 -14.14
C GLN A 76 0.87 -4.25 -14.39
N LEU A 77 1.78 -3.67 -13.60
CA LEU A 77 3.21 -3.99 -13.64
C LEU A 77 3.52 -5.42 -13.18
N SER A 78 2.56 -6.13 -12.58
CA SER A 78 2.70 -7.53 -12.20
C SER A 78 1.52 -8.34 -12.72
N PRO A 79 1.45 -8.56 -14.04
CA PRO A 79 0.34 -9.29 -14.65
C PRO A 79 0.24 -10.70 -14.06
N GLY A 80 -1.00 -11.13 -13.79
CA GLY A 80 -1.29 -12.45 -13.20
C GLY A 80 -1.13 -12.53 -11.68
N LYS A 81 -0.59 -11.49 -11.01
CA LYS A 81 -0.53 -11.45 -9.54
C LYS A 81 -1.95 -11.39 -8.98
N LYS A 82 -2.26 -12.30 -8.05
CA LYS A 82 -3.54 -12.33 -7.33
C LYS A 82 -3.36 -11.80 -5.92
N PHE A 83 -4.21 -10.85 -5.53
CA PHE A 83 -4.21 -10.25 -4.20
C PHE A 83 -5.37 -10.84 -3.38
N ARG A 84 -5.12 -12.02 -2.80
CA ARG A 84 -6.16 -12.84 -2.17
C ARG A 84 -6.67 -12.29 -0.84
N SER A 85 -5.93 -11.38 -0.23
CA SER A 85 -6.25 -10.71 1.03
C SER A 85 -5.89 -9.22 0.99
N LEU A 86 -6.37 -8.44 1.96
CA LEU A 86 -5.88 -7.07 2.18
C LEU A 86 -4.36 -7.07 2.48
N LYS A 87 -3.87 -8.08 3.21
CA LYS A 87 -2.45 -8.25 3.51
C LYS A 87 -1.63 -8.33 2.22
N ASP A 88 -2.03 -9.16 1.26
CA ASP A 88 -1.27 -9.33 0.01
C ASP A 88 -1.23 -8.04 -0.81
N LEU A 89 -2.38 -7.36 -0.94
CA LEU A 89 -2.48 -6.10 -1.67
C LEU A 89 -1.60 -5.02 -1.05
N TYR A 90 -1.71 -4.87 0.26
CA TYR A 90 -0.97 -3.85 0.99
C TYR A 90 0.53 -4.17 0.99
N LEU A 91 0.91 -5.42 1.26
CA LEU A 91 2.31 -5.82 1.30
C LEU A 91 3.00 -5.64 -0.05
N TYR A 92 2.31 -5.95 -1.15
CA TYR A 92 2.81 -5.69 -2.50
C TYR A 92 3.00 -4.19 -2.76
N THR A 93 2.07 -3.34 -2.29
CA THR A 93 2.15 -1.89 -2.48
C THR A 93 3.27 -1.26 -1.64
N PHE A 94 3.41 -1.73 -0.40
CA PHE A 94 4.31 -1.17 0.61
C PHE A 94 5.75 -1.70 0.49
N PHE A 95 5.91 -3.03 0.48
CA PHE A 95 7.23 -3.67 0.52
C PHE A 95 7.23 -5.03 -0.22
N PRO A 96 7.16 -5.04 -1.56
CA PRO A 96 6.86 -6.25 -2.33
C PRO A 96 7.82 -7.43 -2.10
N ILE A 97 9.08 -7.18 -1.75
CA ILE A 97 10.06 -8.23 -1.43
C ILE A 97 9.62 -9.09 -0.24
N ALA A 98 8.94 -8.51 0.75
CA ALA A 98 8.46 -9.23 1.92
C ALA A 98 7.35 -10.24 1.61
N MET A 99 6.73 -10.19 0.42
CA MET A 99 5.76 -11.21 -0.02
C MET A 99 6.33 -12.62 0.02
N ASN A 100 7.63 -12.78 -0.27
CA ASN A 100 8.35 -14.05 -0.26
C ASN A 100 8.51 -14.64 1.16
N HIS A 101 8.20 -13.84 2.19
CA HIS A 101 8.33 -14.20 3.59
C HIS A 101 7.01 -13.98 4.35
N SER A 102 5.89 -13.91 3.63
CA SER A 102 4.57 -13.56 4.16
C SER A 102 4.00 -14.52 5.21
N SER A 103 4.58 -15.71 5.36
CA SER A 103 4.26 -16.71 6.38
C SER A 103 5.17 -16.65 7.62
N ASN A 104 6.30 -15.92 7.57
CA ASN A 104 7.25 -15.84 8.68
C ASN A 104 7.02 -14.56 9.50
N PRO A 105 6.35 -14.62 10.67
CA PRO A 105 6.07 -13.43 11.48
C PRO A 105 7.33 -12.71 11.99
N ASN A 106 8.47 -13.40 12.05
CA ASN A 106 9.74 -12.85 12.52
C ASN A 106 10.59 -12.25 11.40
N TYR A 107 10.16 -12.33 10.14
CA TYR A 107 10.90 -11.75 9.02
C TYR A 107 10.97 -10.22 9.17
N VAL A 108 12.20 -9.69 9.22
CA VAL A 108 12.48 -8.26 9.31
C VAL A 108 12.51 -7.65 7.91
N PHE A 109 11.76 -6.57 7.72
CA PHE A 109 11.69 -5.88 6.43
C PHE A 109 12.95 -5.07 6.20
N GLN A 110 13.71 -5.44 5.18
CA GLN A 110 14.89 -4.74 4.68
C GLN A 110 15.18 -5.18 3.24
N SER A 111 15.98 -4.39 2.53
CA SER A 111 16.48 -4.74 1.20
C SER A 111 17.92 -4.25 1.04
N SER A 112 18.53 -4.56 -0.11
CA SER A 112 19.83 -4.01 -0.49
C SER A 112 19.87 -2.48 -0.57
N THR A 113 18.71 -1.81 -0.66
CA THR A 113 18.60 -0.36 -0.81
C THR A 113 18.01 0.36 0.40
N ILE A 114 17.44 -0.37 1.36
CA ILE A 114 16.90 0.20 2.60
C ILE A 114 17.13 -0.71 3.79
N SER A 115 17.80 -0.18 4.82
CA SER A 115 18.01 -0.88 6.08
C SER A 115 16.72 -0.94 6.91
N ALA A 116 16.63 -1.94 7.79
CA ALA A 116 15.50 -2.08 8.71
C ALA A 116 15.28 -0.82 9.56
N ALA A 117 16.35 -0.20 10.06
CA ALA A 117 16.30 1.03 10.84
C ALA A 117 15.76 2.23 10.04
N LYS A 118 16.20 2.39 8.80
CA LYS A 118 15.69 3.45 7.92
C LYS A 118 14.21 3.25 7.61
N LEU A 119 13.81 2.02 7.29
CA LEU A 119 12.40 1.70 7.03
C LEU A 119 11.52 1.95 8.26
N ALA A 120 11.96 1.49 9.44
CA ALA A 120 11.25 1.73 10.70
C ALA A 120 11.13 3.23 11.03
N GLY A 121 12.17 4.03 10.73
CA GLY A 121 12.15 5.47 10.89
C GLY A 121 11.12 6.17 10.00
N LEU A 122 10.95 5.70 8.76
CA LEU A 122 9.94 6.21 7.82
C LEU A 122 8.52 5.78 8.19
N HIS A 123 8.37 4.63 8.85
CA HIS A 123 7.07 4.00 9.14
C HIS A 123 6.88 3.75 10.64
N ARG A 124 6.98 4.81 11.45
CA ARG A 124 6.91 4.74 12.92
C ARG A 124 5.67 4.04 13.48
N LYS A 125 4.51 4.20 12.83
CA LYS A 125 3.25 3.54 13.24
C LYS A 125 3.35 2.00 13.14
N LEU A 126 4.00 1.49 12.09
CA LEU A 126 4.25 0.05 11.94
C LEU A 126 5.38 -0.42 12.87
N ALA A 127 6.43 0.38 13.02
CA ALA A 127 7.58 0.03 13.85
C ALA A 127 7.27 -0.04 15.36
N ARG A 128 6.22 0.67 15.82
CA ARG A 128 5.78 0.65 17.23
C ARG A 128 6.92 0.90 18.23
N GLY A 129 7.77 1.88 17.92
CA GLY A 129 8.93 2.26 18.74
C GLY A 129 10.21 1.46 18.49
N LYS A 130 10.16 0.40 17.68
CA LYS A 130 11.34 -0.40 17.31
C LYS A 130 12.17 0.26 16.21
N SER A 131 13.40 -0.21 16.05
CA SER A 131 14.30 0.11 14.93
C SER A 131 14.16 -0.85 13.74
N TYR A 132 13.09 -1.63 13.69
CA TYR A 132 12.78 -2.54 12.59
C TYR A 132 11.27 -2.81 12.54
N ILE A 133 10.80 -3.34 11.41
CA ILE A 133 9.43 -3.79 11.19
C ILE A 133 9.48 -5.26 10.82
N THR A 134 8.69 -6.09 11.48
CA THR A 134 8.53 -7.50 11.11
C THR A 134 7.23 -7.75 10.34
N MET A 135 7.13 -8.91 9.70
CA MET A 135 5.85 -9.38 9.14
C MET A 135 4.77 -9.47 10.22
N GLY A 136 5.11 -9.83 11.46
CA GLY A 136 4.19 -9.82 12.59
C GLY A 136 3.64 -8.43 12.90
N ASP A 137 4.49 -7.40 12.88
CA ASP A 137 4.04 -6.00 13.05
C ASP A 137 3.10 -5.58 11.92
N PHE A 138 3.44 -5.96 10.69
CA PHE A 138 2.61 -5.71 9.52
C PHE A 138 1.25 -6.42 9.63
N ASN A 139 1.22 -7.69 10.02
CA ASN A 139 -0.01 -8.45 10.23
C ASN A 139 -0.90 -7.80 11.31
N TYR A 140 -0.28 -7.33 12.40
CA TYR A 140 -0.98 -6.61 13.46
C TYR A 140 -1.57 -5.29 12.94
N TYR A 141 -0.82 -4.54 12.13
CA TYR A 141 -1.27 -3.30 11.51
C TYR A 141 -2.49 -3.53 10.60
N ILE A 142 -2.44 -4.52 9.71
CA ILE A 142 -3.54 -4.87 8.81
C ILE A 142 -4.78 -5.32 9.58
N SER A 143 -4.59 -6.17 10.60
CA SER A 143 -5.69 -6.63 11.47
C SER A 143 -6.34 -5.46 12.20
N GLY A 144 -5.54 -4.48 12.65
CA GLY A 144 -6.04 -3.26 13.29
C GLY A 144 -6.92 -2.42 12.36
N MET A 145 -6.52 -2.26 11.09
CA MET A 145 -7.33 -1.53 10.10
C MET A 145 -8.73 -2.14 9.95
N VAL A 146 -8.80 -3.48 9.84
CA VAL A 146 -10.06 -4.20 9.66
C VAL A 146 -10.87 -4.17 10.96
N ASN A 147 -10.27 -4.53 12.09
CA ASN A 147 -11.01 -4.69 13.34
C ASN A 147 -11.55 -3.39 13.93
N GLN A 148 -10.89 -2.25 13.67
CA GLN A 148 -11.30 -0.95 14.21
C GLN A 148 -12.32 -0.22 13.34
N ASN A 149 -12.32 -0.47 12.02
CA ASN A 149 -13.07 0.36 11.07
C ASN A 149 -14.11 -0.42 10.26
N VAL A 150 -14.14 -1.75 10.37
CA VAL A 150 -15.03 -2.61 9.59
C VAL A 150 -15.95 -3.42 10.52
N PRO A 151 -17.29 -3.30 10.37
CA PRO A 151 -18.25 -4.16 11.06
C PRO A 151 -17.96 -5.65 10.83
N VAL A 152 -18.21 -6.48 11.84
CA VAL A 152 -17.79 -7.89 11.87
C VAL A 152 -18.28 -8.66 10.64
N GLU A 153 -19.52 -8.41 10.22
CA GLU A 153 -20.20 -9.01 9.08
C GLU A 153 -19.53 -8.74 7.73
N PHE A 154 -18.71 -7.69 7.63
CA PHE A 154 -17.99 -7.33 6.39
C PHE A 154 -16.50 -7.70 6.42
N ARG A 155 -15.97 -8.20 7.55
CA ARG A 155 -14.53 -8.49 7.70
C ARG A 155 -14.03 -9.62 6.79
N ASN A 156 -14.91 -10.55 6.41
CA ASN A 156 -14.59 -11.63 5.47
C ASN A 156 -14.12 -11.11 4.10
N GLN A 157 -14.49 -9.88 3.73
CA GLN A 157 -14.07 -9.26 2.48
C GLN A 157 -12.58 -8.85 2.49
N PHE A 158 -11.91 -8.87 3.65
CA PHE A 158 -10.52 -8.44 3.82
C PHE A 158 -9.55 -9.60 4.08
N ALA A 159 -10.08 -10.75 4.49
CA ALA A 159 -9.35 -11.99 4.74
C ALA A 159 -8.82 -12.64 3.45
#